data_AF-A0AAW0AKE0-F1
#
_entry.id   AF-A0AAW0AKE0-F1
#
_cell.length_a   1.000
_cell.length_b   1.000
_cell.length_c   1.000
_cell.angle_alpha   90.00
_cell.angle_beta   90.00
_cell.angle_gamma   90.00
#
_symmetry.space_group_name_H-M   'P 1'
#
loop_
_entity.id
_entity.type
_entity.pdbx_description
1 polymer ?
#
loop_
_entity_poly.entity_id
_entity_poly.type
_entity_poly.pdbx_seq_one_letter_code
_entity_poly.pdbx_strand_id
1 'polypeptide(L)'
;MYLFCFQRGLREVWGYLWSAWYCPPKWKLWARSTSEDFIGRWRTTMTVENLWRNLKHRTLHDFVHPRLDQVFYLIITDLIPTFSAKMQIFERDFRAGRSNPLTPWQKCFKANWKKLSLRPLGTQEYKIDLSLWTCTCGQQKYSPYLLCKHLVQAFHPPAPEFFQTVIRRRVHPFYSHPLLKPKDGSELRALDSLDGTVSDGDNPLRSDTYHKPAQSVSGTPSSSTSGLSRRSKRKRSDFEEDESSSIIEISSSSGASSPIRVDEESDEEVEAGHVEYAKQLARDFRAAAAVLEEQASNPKKAKLWLRSVPDRKLGAEVSKMVGDVRRFSKSSRRRETTWARKGDKQSQRYTRNTMGLYKADENVPPE
;
A
#
# COMPACT_ATOMS: atom_id res chain seq x y z
N MET A 1 18.58 18.30 -11.96
CA MET A 1 18.33 19.76 -11.88
C MET A 1 19.30 20.60 -12.68
N TYR A 2 20.63 20.49 -12.52
CA TYR A 2 21.58 21.30 -13.31
C TYR A 2 21.29 21.31 -14.82
N LEU A 3 21.15 20.13 -15.44
CA LEU A 3 20.85 20.02 -16.88
C LEU A 3 19.54 20.69 -17.28
N PHE A 4 18.52 20.65 -16.42
CA PHE A 4 17.23 21.29 -16.66
C PHE A 4 17.36 22.82 -16.66
N CYS A 5 18.06 23.38 -15.68
CA CYS A 5 18.31 24.83 -15.60
C CYS A 5 19.19 25.31 -16.75
N PHE A 6 20.22 24.54 -17.11
CA PHE A 6 21.13 24.86 -18.21
C PHE A 6 20.40 24.91 -19.56
N GLN A 7 19.59 23.90 -19.88
CA GLN A 7 18.83 23.82 -21.13
C GLN A 7 17.80 24.96 -21.29
N ARG A 8 17.31 25.52 -20.19
CA ARG A 8 16.30 26.59 -20.18
C ARG A 8 16.88 27.99 -19.95
N GLY A 9 18.20 28.12 -19.88
CA GLY A 9 18.86 29.40 -19.63
C GLY A 9 18.60 29.98 -18.22
N LEU A 10 18.15 29.17 -17.26
CA LEU A 10 17.78 29.58 -15.91
C LEU A 10 19.01 29.61 -14.99
N ARG A 11 19.96 30.49 -15.28
CA ARG A 11 21.27 30.54 -14.60
C ARG A 11 21.16 31.06 -13.17
N GLU A 12 20.33 32.07 -12.97
CA GLU A 12 20.07 32.71 -11.67
C GLU A 12 19.35 31.72 -10.74
N VAL A 13 18.36 31.00 -11.28
CA VAL A 13 17.65 29.94 -10.54
C VAL A 13 18.61 28.84 -10.13
N TRP A 14 19.54 28.43 -11.01
CA TRP A 14 20.58 27.48 -10.63
C TRP A 14 21.52 28.03 -9.55
N GLY A 15 21.93 29.29 -9.64
CA GLY A 15 22.76 29.95 -8.62
C GLY A 15 22.09 29.96 -7.25
N TYR A 16 20.79 30.29 -7.19
CA TYR A 16 19.99 30.20 -5.99
C TYR A 16 19.86 28.76 -5.48
N LEU A 17 19.46 27.83 -6.34
CA LEU A 17 19.28 26.42 -5.97
C LEU A 17 20.60 25.80 -5.47
N TRP A 18 21.73 26.13 -6.08
CA TRP A 18 23.03 25.67 -5.65
C TRP A 18 23.42 26.23 -4.29
N SER A 19 23.37 27.56 -4.12
CA SER A 19 23.77 28.22 -2.88
C SER A 19 22.89 27.83 -1.69
N ALA A 20 21.56 27.76 -1.88
CA ALA A 20 20.63 27.49 -0.81
C ALA A 20 20.40 25.98 -0.55
N TRP A 21 20.44 25.14 -1.60
CA TRP A 21 20.05 23.73 -1.50
C TRP A 21 21.20 22.79 -1.91
N TYR A 22 21.66 22.82 -3.14
CA TYR A 22 22.54 21.75 -3.66
C TYR A 22 24.02 21.83 -3.25
N CYS A 23 24.47 22.89 -2.58
CA CYS A 23 25.86 22.96 -2.14
C CYS A 23 26.17 21.91 -1.05
N PRO A 24 27.38 21.31 -1.04
CA PRO A 24 27.71 20.21 -0.13
C PRO A 24 27.44 20.47 1.37
N PRO A 25 27.69 21.68 1.92
CA PRO A 25 27.34 21.99 3.30
C PRO A 25 25.84 21.94 3.56
N LYS A 26 25.03 22.47 2.63
CA LYS A 26 23.57 22.48 2.76
C LYS A 26 22.98 21.10 2.48
N TRP A 27 23.52 20.36 1.51
CA TRP A 27 23.14 18.97 1.23
C TRP A 27 23.09 18.11 2.49
N LYS A 28 24.08 18.25 3.38
CA LYS A 28 24.10 17.54 4.66
C LYS A 28 22.90 17.84 5.55
N LEU A 29 22.30 19.03 5.46
CA LEU A 29 21.18 19.49 6.29
C LEU A 29 19.81 18.98 5.80
N TRP A 30 19.58 18.90 4.49
CA TRP A 30 18.27 18.49 3.95
C TRP A 30 18.25 17.09 3.34
N ALA A 31 19.40 16.53 2.95
CA ALA A 31 19.48 15.16 2.45
C ALA A 31 19.61 14.12 3.56
N ARG A 32 19.86 14.53 4.81
CA ARG A 32 19.98 13.62 5.95
C ARG A 32 18.79 13.77 6.88
N SER A 33 18.36 12.65 7.44
CA SER A 33 17.50 12.69 8.61
C SER A 33 18.24 13.41 9.75
N THR A 34 17.53 13.95 10.74
CA THR A 34 18.11 14.64 11.91
C THR A 34 19.19 13.84 12.64
N SER A 35 19.22 12.54 12.39
CA SER A 35 20.19 11.56 12.87
C SER A 35 20.97 10.93 11.71
N GLU A 36 22.29 11.08 11.72
CA GLU A 36 23.15 10.55 10.63
C GLU A 36 23.24 9.02 10.63
N ASP A 37 23.10 8.40 11.80
CA ASP A 37 23.27 6.94 11.99
C ASP A 37 21.98 6.14 11.75
N PHE A 38 20.83 6.82 11.56
CA PHE A 38 19.54 6.17 11.41
C PHE A 38 18.99 6.25 9.99
N ILE A 39 18.55 5.10 9.48
CA ILE A 39 17.76 5.01 8.27
C ILE A 39 16.27 5.10 8.62
N GLY A 40 15.54 5.97 7.93
CA GLY A 40 14.09 6.07 8.07
C GLY A 40 13.38 4.73 7.80
N ARG A 41 12.44 4.36 8.68
CA ARG A 41 11.59 3.15 8.52
C ARG A 41 10.65 3.27 7.32
N TRP A 42 10.28 4.49 6.98
CA TRP A 42 9.28 4.81 5.97
C TRP A 42 9.77 5.94 5.07
N ARG A 43 9.31 5.95 3.82
CA ARG A 43 9.43 7.14 2.98
C ARG A 43 8.38 8.14 3.46
N THR A 44 8.80 9.10 4.26
CA THR A 44 7.91 10.05 4.96
C THR A 44 7.07 10.89 3.99
N THR A 45 7.62 11.24 2.82
CA THR A 45 6.93 12.09 1.83
C THR A 45 5.60 11.49 1.38
N MET A 46 5.57 10.23 0.96
CA MET A 46 4.34 9.56 0.53
C MET A 46 3.32 9.40 1.66
N THR A 47 3.77 9.06 2.87
CA THR A 47 2.86 8.88 4.00
C THR A 47 2.23 10.21 4.43
N VAL A 48 3.03 11.27 4.45
CA VAL A 48 2.56 12.63 4.77
C VAL A 48 1.60 13.12 3.69
N GLU A 49 1.92 12.96 2.41
CA GLU A 49 1.02 13.30 1.30
C GLU A 49 -0.32 12.56 1.40
N ASN A 50 -0.29 11.27 1.72
CA ASN A 50 -1.50 10.49 1.86
C ASN A 50 -2.29 10.83 3.13
N LEU A 51 -1.63 11.21 4.22
CA LEU A 51 -2.28 11.76 5.42
C LEU A 51 -3.04 13.04 5.04
N TRP A 52 -2.37 13.98 4.37
CA TRP A 52 -2.98 15.23 3.91
C TRP A 52 -4.09 14.99 2.88
N ARG A 53 -3.96 13.98 2.01
CA ARG A 53 -5.03 13.56 1.10
C ARG A 53 -6.26 13.12 1.88
N ASN A 54 -6.11 12.24 2.87
CA ASN A 54 -7.23 11.80 3.70
C ASN A 54 -7.86 12.95 4.48
N LEU A 55 -7.04 13.80 5.09
CA LEU A 55 -7.49 14.96 5.83
C LEU A 55 -8.29 15.91 4.94
N LYS A 56 -7.82 16.15 3.70
CA LYS A 56 -8.55 16.97 2.72
C LYS A 56 -9.88 16.40 2.30
N HIS A 57 -9.93 15.10 1.98
CA HIS A 57 -11.15 14.49 1.45
C HIS A 57 -12.19 14.14 2.52
N ARG A 58 -11.76 13.83 3.75
CA ARG A 58 -12.68 13.42 4.82
C ARG A 58 -13.12 14.61 5.66
N THR A 59 -12.17 15.42 6.10
CA THR A 59 -12.42 16.41 7.14
C THR A 59 -12.47 17.83 6.59
N LEU A 60 -11.61 18.19 5.61
CA LEU A 60 -11.57 19.55 5.06
C LEU A 60 -12.43 19.79 3.82
N HIS A 61 -13.27 18.85 3.41
CA HIS A 61 -14.02 18.97 2.17
C HIS A 61 -15.06 20.11 2.20
N ASP A 62 -15.61 20.41 3.38
CA ASP A 62 -16.58 21.50 3.58
C ASP A 62 -15.94 22.87 3.84
N PHE A 63 -14.61 22.93 4.04
CA PHE A 63 -13.93 24.16 4.41
C PHE A 63 -13.21 24.77 3.22
N VAL A 64 -13.68 25.94 2.80
CA VAL A 64 -12.97 26.79 1.83
C VAL A 64 -11.91 27.59 2.59
N HIS A 65 -10.64 27.19 2.49
CA HIS A 65 -9.49 27.82 3.17
C HIS A 65 -9.56 27.82 4.71
N PRO A 66 -9.52 26.64 5.36
CA PRO A 66 -9.52 26.56 6.81
C PRO A 66 -8.29 27.26 7.40
N ARG A 67 -8.50 28.01 8.49
CA ARG A 67 -7.40 28.62 9.26
C ARG A 67 -6.54 27.52 9.90
N LEU A 68 -5.26 27.82 10.13
CA LEU A 68 -4.32 26.85 10.71
C LEU A 68 -4.82 26.25 12.04
N ASP A 69 -5.35 27.09 12.93
CA ASP A 69 -5.88 26.65 14.23
C ASP A 69 -7.06 25.69 14.09
N GLN A 70 -7.91 25.91 13.09
CA GLN A 70 -9.04 25.05 12.79
C GLN A 70 -8.58 23.69 12.26
N VAL A 71 -7.55 23.68 11.40
CA VAL A 71 -6.93 22.43 10.94
C VAL A 71 -6.35 21.65 12.13
N PHE A 72 -5.66 22.33 13.04
CA PHE A 72 -5.13 21.69 14.26
C PHE A 72 -6.24 21.11 15.13
N TYR A 73 -7.31 21.86 15.36
CA TYR A 73 -8.47 21.38 16.10
C TYR A 73 -9.03 20.10 15.48
N LEU A 74 -9.27 20.09 14.17
CA LEU A 74 -9.79 18.94 13.43
C LEU A 74 -8.84 17.73 13.45
N ILE A 75 -7.53 17.96 13.41
CA ILE A 75 -6.54 16.89 13.58
C ILE A 75 -6.71 16.23 14.95
N ILE A 76 -6.85 17.03 16.01
CA ILE A 76 -6.94 16.52 17.38
C ILE A 76 -8.28 15.84 17.65
N THR A 77 -9.38 16.39 17.16
CA THR A 77 -10.73 15.94 17.52
C THR A 77 -11.29 14.86 16.60
N ASP A 78 -10.95 14.86 15.32
CA ASP A 78 -11.49 13.91 14.35
C ASP A 78 -10.42 12.90 13.90
N LEU A 79 -9.29 13.41 13.40
CA LEU A 79 -8.28 12.59 12.75
C LEU A 79 -7.58 11.62 13.72
N ILE A 80 -7.04 12.13 14.83
CA ILE A 80 -6.29 11.32 15.81
C ILE A 80 -7.17 10.23 16.44
N PRO A 81 -8.39 10.51 16.94
CA PRO A 81 -9.25 9.47 17.49
C PRO A 81 -9.62 8.41 16.47
N THR A 82 -9.90 8.81 15.22
CA THR A 82 -10.15 7.87 14.12
C THR A 82 -8.96 6.96 13.84
N PHE A 83 -7.73 7.50 13.89
CA PHE A 83 -6.52 6.68 13.78
C PHE A 83 -6.34 5.76 14.98
N SER A 84 -6.58 6.27 16.20
CA SER A 84 -6.47 5.49 17.44
C SER A 84 -7.41 4.29 17.42
N ALA A 85 -8.68 4.48 17.07
CA ALA A 85 -9.66 3.40 16.95
C ALA A 85 -9.25 2.35 15.90
N LYS A 86 -8.62 2.77 14.80
CA LYS A 86 -8.07 1.84 13.80
C LYS A 86 -6.83 1.11 14.29
N MET A 87 -6.01 1.75 15.11
CA MET A 87 -4.80 1.12 15.68
C MET A 87 -5.13 0.10 16.77
N GLN A 88 -6.24 0.28 17.50
CA GLN A 88 -6.75 -0.71 18.46
C GLN A 88 -6.93 -2.09 17.84
N ILE A 89 -7.18 -2.19 16.53
CA ILE A 89 -7.28 -3.48 15.81
C ILE A 89 -6.02 -4.36 15.97
N PHE A 90 -4.85 -3.74 16.19
CA PHE A 90 -3.58 -4.42 16.39
C PHE A 90 -3.24 -4.67 17.86
N GLU A 91 -4.05 -4.19 18.79
CA GLU A 91 -3.93 -4.52 20.22
C GLU A 91 -4.32 -5.98 20.43
N ARG A 92 -3.60 -6.64 21.36
CA ARG A 92 -3.81 -8.06 21.65
C ARG A 92 -5.21 -8.35 22.19
N ASP A 93 -5.80 -7.37 22.86
CA ASP A 93 -7.05 -7.52 23.58
C ASP A 93 -8.27 -7.25 22.69
N PHE A 94 -8.10 -6.53 21.57
CA PHE A 94 -9.19 -6.12 20.67
C PHE A 94 -9.97 -7.30 20.10
N ARG A 95 -9.34 -8.48 19.97
CA ARG A 95 -9.99 -9.73 19.57
C ARG A 95 -9.51 -10.90 20.41
N ALA A 96 -9.83 -10.86 21.71
CA ALA A 96 -9.64 -12.01 22.60
C ALA A 96 -10.16 -13.30 21.93
N GLY A 97 -9.29 -14.31 21.79
CA GLY A 97 -9.60 -15.60 21.16
C GLY A 97 -9.31 -15.73 19.66
N ARG A 98 -8.83 -14.67 18.97
CA ARG A 98 -8.30 -14.77 17.59
C ARG A 98 -6.82 -14.42 17.54
N SER A 99 -6.12 -14.91 16.53
CA SER A 99 -4.73 -14.49 16.29
C SER A 99 -4.68 -13.02 15.87
N ASN A 100 -3.64 -12.32 16.36
CA ASN A 100 -3.46 -10.91 16.07
C ASN A 100 -3.32 -10.68 14.57
N PRO A 101 -4.04 -9.69 14.01
CA PRO A 101 -3.90 -9.35 12.62
C PRO A 101 -2.50 -8.80 12.35
N LEU A 102 -1.87 -9.25 11.26
CA LEU A 102 -0.63 -8.66 10.79
C LEU A 102 -0.87 -7.20 10.38
N THR A 103 0.05 -6.32 10.75
CA THR A 103 0.04 -4.93 10.27
C THR A 103 0.13 -4.90 8.74
N PRO A 104 -0.34 -3.83 8.07
CA PRO A 104 -0.21 -3.68 6.62
C PRO A 104 1.26 -3.86 6.17
N TRP A 105 2.18 -3.29 6.94
CA TRP A 105 3.61 -3.45 6.72
C TRP A 105 4.04 -4.93 6.79
N GLN A 106 3.66 -5.66 7.83
CA GLN A 106 4.00 -7.08 8.00
C GLN A 106 3.42 -7.95 6.89
N LYS A 107 2.19 -7.66 6.43
CA LYS A 107 1.57 -8.35 5.29
C LYS A 107 2.40 -8.19 4.03
N CYS A 108 2.77 -6.96 3.69
CA CYS A 108 3.56 -6.67 2.50
C CYS A 108 5.01 -7.17 2.61
N PHE A 109 5.60 -7.11 3.81
CA PHE A 109 6.89 -7.71 4.11
C PHE A 109 6.86 -9.23 3.88
N LYS A 110 5.86 -9.92 4.45
CA LYS A 110 5.65 -11.38 4.28
C LYS A 110 5.44 -11.75 2.82
N ALA A 111 4.66 -10.97 2.07
CA ALA A 111 4.45 -11.20 0.64
C ALA A 111 5.75 -11.07 -0.15
N ASN A 112 6.53 -10.01 0.09
CA ASN A 112 7.82 -9.80 -0.54
C ASN A 112 8.84 -10.88 -0.16
N TRP A 113 8.88 -11.29 1.10
CA TRP A 113 9.71 -12.40 1.56
C TRP A 113 9.43 -13.67 0.76
N LYS A 114 8.16 -14.08 0.68
CA LYS A 114 7.73 -15.25 -0.10
C LYS A 114 8.07 -15.14 -1.59
N LYS A 115 7.86 -13.96 -2.18
CA LYS A 115 8.20 -13.67 -3.59
C LYS A 115 9.70 -13.85 -3.83
N LEU A 116 10.54 -13.37 -2.90
CA LEU A 116 12.00 -13.44 -3.02
C LEU A 116 12.56 -14.83 -2.68
N SER A 117 11.94 -15.59 -1.77
CA SER A 117 12.38 -16.94 -1.42
C SER A 117 12.21 -17.92 -2.58
N LEU A 118 11.26 -17.68 -3.49
CA LEU A 118 10.99 -18.53 -4.65
C LEU A 118 11.77 -18.14 -5.90
N ARG A 119 12.43 -16.98 -5.93
CA ARG A 119 13.13 -16.50 -7.14
C ARG A 119 14.43 -17.27 -7.38
N PRO A 120 14.75 -17.71 -8.60
CA PRO A 120 16.03 -18.37 -8.85
C PRO A 120 17.22 -17.43 -8.60
N LEU A 121 18.28 -17.96 -7.99
CA LEU A 121 19.56 -17.27 -7.91
C LEU A 121 20.19 -17.21 -9.30
N GLY A 122 20.87 -16.10 -9.59
CA GLY A 122 21.59 -15.96 -10.86
C GLY A 122 22.94 -16.65 -10.77
N THR A 123 23.68 -16.67 -11.88
CA THR A 123 25.06 -17.19 -11.95
C THR A 123 26.10 -16.26 -11.31
N GLN A 124 25.75 -15.01 -11.03
CA GLN A 124 26.68 -14.07 -10.39
C GLN A 124 26.75 -14.30 -8.88
N GLU A 125 27.97 -14.44 -8.38
CA GLU A 125 28.26 -14.50 -6.95
C GLU A 125 28.22 -13.10 -6.35
N TYR A 126 27.53 -12.97 -5.21
CA TYR A 126 27.46 -11.74 -4.44
C TYR A 126 27.89 -12.03 -3.01
N LYS A 127 28.62 -11.08 -2.40
CA LYS A 127 28.98 -11.15 -0.99
C LYS A 127 27.76 -10.79 -0.16
N ILE A 128 27.44 -11.64 0.80
CA ILE A 128 26.33 -11.48 1.74
C ILE A 128 26.94 -11.43 3.13
N ASP A 129 26.58 -10.41 3.90
CA ASP A 129 26.91 -10.34 5.31
C ASP A 129 25.60 -10.40 6.11
N LEU A 130 25.39 -11.55 6.76
CA LEU A 130 24.20 -11.80 7.57
C LEU A 130 24.22 -11.02 8.88
N SER A 131 25.42 -10.76 9.42
CA SER A 131 25.59 -10.05 10.70
C SER A 131 25.21 -8.57 10.59
N LEU A 132 25.48 -7.95 9.43
CA LEU A 132 25.11 -6.57 9.13
C LEU A 132 23.81 -6.44 8.33
N TRP A 133 23.23 -7.56 7.89
CA TRP A 133 22.08 -7.59 6.97
C TRP A 133 22.37 -6.83 5.67
N THR A 134 23.46 -7.14 4.98
CA THR A 134 23.85 -6.46 3.73
C THR A 134 24.16 -7.43 2.59
N CYS A 135 23.90 -6.98 1.36
CA CYS A 135 24.23 -7.74 0.15
C CYS A 135 24.74 -6.82 -0.96
N THR A 136 25.79 -7.25 -1.66
CA THR A 136 26.41 -6.46 -2.74
C THR A 136 25.63 -6.46 -4.06
N CYS A 137 24.47 -7.13 -4.15
CA CYS A 137 23.70 -7.21 -5.39
C CYS A 137 22.99 -5.90 -5.79
N GLY A 138 23.00 -4.88 -4.93
CA GLY A 138 22.39 -3.57 -5.18
C GLY A 138 20.85 -3.54 -5.13
N GLN A 139 20.18 -4.68 -5.29
CA GLN A 139 18.71 -4.79 -5.26
C GLN A 139 18.12 -4.41 -3.90
N GLN A 140 18.89 -4.62 -2.82
CA GLN A 140 18.47 -4.28 -1.46
C GLN A 140 18.07 -2.81 -1.32
N LYS A 141 18.78 -1.90 -1.99
CA LYS A 141 18.53 -0.44 -1.97
C LYS A 141 17.15 -0.07 -2.54
N TYR A 142 16.65 -0.86 -3.49
CA TYR A 142 15.40 -0.58 -4.18
C TYR A 142 14.20 -1.23 -3.47
N SER A 143 14.43 -2.19 -2.57
CA SER A 143 13.38 -2.77 -1.76
C SER A 143 13.01 -1.83 -0.60
N PRO A 144 11.72 -1.49 -0.41
CA PRO A 144 11.29 -0.71 0.75
C PRO A 144 11.47 -1.49 2.07
N TYR A 145 11.64 -2.81 1.99
CA TYR A 145 11.87 -3.72 3.10
C TYR A 145 13.36 -4.09 3.27
N LEU A 146 14.27 -3.51 2.48
CA LEU A 146 15.70 -3.85 2.48
C LEU A 146 15.94 -5.37 2.33
N LEU A 147 15.11 -6.01 1.50
CA LEU A 147 15.21 -7.42 1.15
C LEU A 147 15.82 -7.58 -0.24
N CYS A 148 16.60 -8.63 -0.42
CA CYS A 148 16.97 -9.14 -1.74
C CYS A 148 16.88 -10.67 -1.74
N LYS A 149 16.85 -11.28 -2.94
CA LYS A 149 16.73 -12.75 -3.06
C LYS A 149 17.88 -13.48 -2.37
N HIS A 150 19.10 -12.94 -2.43
CA HIS A 150 20.29 -13.54 -1.81
C HIS A 150 20.18 -13.57 -0.29
N LEU A 151 19.79 -12.44 0.34
CA LEU A 151 19.58 -12.36 1.79
C LEU A 151 18.48 -13.32 2.23
N VAL A 152 17.31 -13.27 1.59
CA VAL A 152 16.15 -14.08 1.98
C VAL A 152 16.45 -15.58 1.87
N GLN A 153 17.20 -16.01 0.86
CA GLN A 153 17.50 -17.42 0.64
C GLN A 153 18.69 -17.94 1.44
N ALA A 154 19.50 -17.07 2.03
CA ALA A 154 20.53 -17.43 3.00
C ALA A 154 19.93 -17.89 4.34
N PHE A 155 18.65 -17.61 4.59
CA PHE A 155 17.93 -18.06 5.77
C PHE A 155 17.08 -19.31 5.50
N HIS A 156 16.87 -20.12 6.53
CA HIS A 156 15.81 -21.11 6.52
C HIS A 156 14.43 -20.42 6.47
N PRO A 157 13.40 -21.07 5.88
CA PRO A 157 12.05 -20.54 5.91
C PRO A 157 11.60 -20.27 7.36
N PRO A 158 11.28 -19.01 7.71
CA PRO A 158 10.97 -18.66 9.09
C PRO A 158 9.57 -19.14 9.48
N ALA A 159 9.38 -19.40 10.78
CA ALA A 159 8.09 -19.78 11.34
C ALA A 159 7.02 -18.68 11.13
N PRO A 160 5.72 -19.00 11.12
CA PRO A 160 4.67 -18.00 10.95
C PRO A 160 4.70 -16.86 11.99
N GLU A 161 5.11 -17.17 13.22
CA GLU A 161 5.23 -16.24 14.35
C GLU A 161 6.23 -15.11 14.07
N PHE A 162 7.32 -15.39 13.35
CA PHE A 162 8.31 -14.40 12.95
C PHE A 162 7.66 -13.20 12.25
N PHE A 163 6.67 -13.44 11.38
CA PHE A 163 6.04 -12.35 10.64
C PHE A 163 5.16 -11.45 11.52
N GLN A 164 4.75 -11.92 12.70
CA GLN A 164 3.98 -11.13 13.67
C GLN A 164 4.89 -10.27 14.56
N THR A 165 6.11 -10.72 14.81
CA THR A 165 7.06 -10.07 15.73
C THR A 165 8.18 -9.33 15.02
N VAL A 166 8.32 -9.48 13.69
CA VAL A 166 9.37 -8.82 12.92
C VAL A 166 9.20 -7.30 12.96
N ILE A 167 10.28 -6.62 13.32
CA ILE A 167 10.39 -5.16 13.36
C ILE A 167 11.60 -4.76 12.52
N ARG A 168 11.45 -3.71 11.71
CA ARG A 168 12.55 -3.10 10.98
C ARG A 168 13.30 -2.09 11.87
N ARG A 169 14.59 -2.34 12.08
CA ARG A 169 15.50 -1.43 12.77
C ARG A 169 15.95 -0.30 11.85
N ARG A 170 16.37 0.82 12.45
CA ARG A 170 16.93 1.98 11.74
C ARG A 170 18.44 1.88 11.58
N VAL A 171 19.09 1.01 12.35
CA VAL A 171 20.52 0.70 12.32
C VAL A 171 20.75 -0.73 11.83
N HIS A 172 21.99 -1.01 11.42
CA HIS A 172 22.44 -2.37 11.15
C HIS A 172 22.59 -3.18 12.45
N PRO A 173 22.30 -4.50 12.43
CA PRO A 173 21.53 -5.18 11.40
C PRO A 173 20.07 -4.71 11.36
N PHE A 174 19.54 -4.49 10.15
CA PHE A 174 18.16 -3.98 9.96
C PHE A 174 17.09 -4.94 10.47
N TYR A 175 17.39 -6.23 10.49
CA TYR A 175 16.54 -7.27 11.05
C TYR A 175 17.40 -8.19 11.90
N SER A 176 16.98 -8.40 13.13
CA SER A 176 17.50 -9.42 14.01
C SER A 176 16.32 -10.04 14.74
N HIS A 177 16.24 -11.37 14.73
CA HIS A 177 15.14 -12.09 15.37
C HIS A 177 15.59 -13.49 15.77
N PRO A 178 15.27 -13.99 16.98
CA PRO A 178 15.67 -15.33 17.42
C PRO A 178 15.20 -16.47 16.51
N LEU A 179 14.03 -16.29 15.87
CA LEU A 179 13.48 -17.28 14.92
C LEU A 179 14.12 -17.25 13.52
N LEU A 180 15.05 -16.32 13.23
CA LEU A 180 15.78 -16.30 11.96
C LEU A 180 17.06 -17.14 12.09
N LYS A 181 17.10 -18.26 11.38
CA LYS A 181 18.25 -19.19 11.37
C LYS A 181 18.97 -19.15 10.02
N PRO A 182 20.25 -18.72 9.98
CA PRO A 182 21.10 -18.84 8.80
C PRO A 182 21.24 -20.30 8.34
N LYS A 183 21.34 -20.53 7.04
CA LYS A 183 21.65 -21.86 6.49
C LYS A 183 23.10 -22.26 6.70
N ASP A 184 23.99 -21.29 6.77
CA ASP A 184 25.43 -21.50 6.93
C ASP A 184 25.82 -21.88 8.37
N GLY A 185 24.84 -22.07 9.27
CA GLY A 185 25.05 -22.44 10.67
C GLY A 185 25.63 -21.33 11.54
N SER A 186 25.84 -20.13 10.99
CA SER A 186 26.36 -18.97 11.71
C SER A 186 25.37 -18.56 12.81
N GLU A 187 25.84 -18.41 14.04
CA GLU A 187 25.03 -17.80 15.09
C GLU A 187 24.91 -16.31 14.82
N LEU A 188 23.68 -15.86 14.60
CA LEU A 188 23.38 -14.44 14.64
C LEU A 188 23.42 -14.01 16.09
N ARG A 189 24.20 -12.97 16.41
CA ARG A 189 24.05 -12.29 17.69
C ARG A 189 22.59 -11.82 17.80
N ALA A 190 21.83 -12.50 18.65
CA ALA A 190 20.59 -11.96 19.17
C ALA A 190 21.01 -10.71 19.95
N LEU A 191 20.91 -9.54 19.33
CA LEU A 191 20.92 -8.32 20.12
C LEU A 191 19.66 -8.40 20.98
N ASP A 192 19.83 -8.25 22.29
CA ASP A 192 18.71 -8.17 23.20
C ASP A 192 17.70 -7.18 22.65
N SER A 193 16.41 -7.51 22.77
CA SER A 193 15.29 -6.63 22.41
C SER A 193 15.37 -5.24 23.10
N LEU A 194 16.31 -5.07 24.04
CA LEU A 194 16.58 -3.89 24.84
C LEU A 194 17.81 -3.07 24.41
N ASP A 195 18.76 -3.62 23.64
CA ASP A 195 20.08 -2.98 23.38
C ASP A 195 20.10 -2.09 22.13
N GLY A 196 19.03 -1.32 22.00
CA GLY A 196 18.70 -0.48 20.86
C GLY A 196 17.20 -0.46 20.73
N THR A 197 16.57 0.21 21.70
CA THR A 197 15.11 0.25 21.85
C THR A 197 14.46 0.53 20.51
N VAL A 198 13.29 -0.07 20.29
CA VAL A 198 12.36 0.19 19.18
C VAL A 198 11.94 1.68 19.09
N SER A 199 12.46 2.52 20.00
CA SER A 199 11.91 3.76 20.53
C SER A 199 12.95 4.89 20.71
N ASP A 200 14.03 4.94 19.92
CA ASP A 200 14.78 6.21 19.72
C ASP A 200 13.96 7.19 18.85
N GLY A 201 12.84 7.60 19.44
CA GLY A 201 11.81 8.48 18.89
C GLY A 201 10.44 7.83 18.82
N ASP A 202 9.93 7.26 19.92
CA ASP A 202 8.50 7.27 20.34
C ASP A 202 8.26 6.29 21.52
N ASN A 203 8.52 6.70 22.77
CA ASN A 203 7.92 6.05 23.96
C ASN A 203 7.25 7.14 24.81
N PRO A 204 5.98 6.98 25.20
CA PRO A 204 5.28 7.91 26.10
C PRO A 204 5.60 7.70 27.59
N LEU A 205 6.57 6.85 27.94
CA LEU A 205 6.97 6.61 29.33
C LEU A 205 8.30 7.29 29.64
N ARG A 206 8.22 8.60 29.85
CA ARG A 206 9.28 9.39 30.49
C ARG A 206 9.19 9.15 31.99
N SER A 207 9.89 8.13 32.49
CA SER A 207 10.29 8.08 33.90
C SER A 207 11.60 8.85 34.03
N ASP A 208 11.58 9.87 34.88
CA ASP A 208 12.72 10.71 35.19
C ASP A 208 13.91 9.88 35.68
N THR A 209 15.04 9.98 34.99
CA THR A 209 16.37 9.90 35.60
C THR A 209 17.40 10.41 34.59
N TYR A 210 17.74 11.69 34.72
CA TYR A 210 18.86 12.30 34.01
C TYR A 210 20.18 11.73 34.54
N HIS A 211 20.86 10.90 33.76
CA HIS A 211 22.31 10.73 33.88
C HIS A 211 23.01 11.36 32.66
N LYS A 212 23.82 12.37 32.93
CA LYS A 212 24.68 13.07 31.96
C LYS A 212 25.72 12.11 31.37
N PRO A 213 25.95 12.07 30.04
CA PRO A 213 27.15 11.45 29.49
C PRO A 213 28.31 12.45 29.53
N ALA A 214 29.45 11.94 30.00
CA ALA A 214 30.74 12.63 30.01
C ALA A 214 31.26 12.86 28.58
N GLN A 215 31.88 14.01 28.38
CA GLN A 215 32.56 14.41 27.15
C GLN A 215 33.85 13.61 26.95
N SER A 216 34.08 13.07 25.75
CA SER A 216 35.41 12.68 25.28
C SER A 216 35.72 13.27 23.89
N VAL A 217 36.52 14.33 23.96
CA VAL A 217 37.66 14.74 23.13
C VAL A 217 37.82 14.16 21.72
N SER A 218 37.88 15.12 20.80
CA SER A 218 38.36 15.15 19.41
C SER A 218 39.61 14.34 19.04
N GLY A 219 39.59 13.79 17.82
CA GLY A 219 40.78 13.41 17.04
C GLY A 219 40.50 13.49 15.53
N THR A 220 41.32 14.31 14.84
CA THR A 220 41.26 14.72 13.42
C THR A 220 41.74 13.65 12.40
N PRO A 221 41.55 13.87 11.08
CA PRO A 221 41.42 12.81 10.07
C PRO A 221 42.70 12.56 9.23
N SER A 222 42.78 11.37 8.63
CA SER A 222 43.75 11.05 7.57
C SER A 222 43.06 10.72 6.24
N SER A 223 43.51 11.41 5.20
CA SER A 223 43.19 11.27 3.78
C SER A 223 43.79 10.03 3.14
N SER A 224 43.12 9.44 2.13
CA SER A 224 43.79 9.00 0.89
C SER A 224 42.83 8.51 -0.22
N THR A 225 42.98 9.15 -1.37
CA THR A 225 43.08 8.60 -2.75
C THR A 225 41.88 7.97 -3.47
N SER A 226 41.47 8.73 -4.50
CA SER A 226 40.92 8.40 -5.82
C SER A 226 41.01 6.97 -6.38
N GLY A 227 39.91 6.55 -7.03
CA GLY A 227 39.88 5.50 -8.06
C GLY A 227 38.69 5.70 -9.01
N LEU A 228 38.97 6.21 -10.21
CA LEU A 228 38.01 6.37 -11.31
C LEU A 228 37.62 5.00 -11.87
N SER A 229 36.32 4.76 -12.13
CA SER A 229 35.90 3.69 -13.04
C SER A 229 34.67 4.06 -13.86
N ARG A 230 34.73 3.60 -15.11
CA ARG A 230 33.96 3.95 -16.30
C ARG A 230 32.48 3.56 -16.19
N ARG A 231 31.62 4.51 -16.54
CA ARG A 231 30.15 4.38 -16.58
C ARG A 231 29.71 3.71 -17.89
N SER A 232 29.35 2.43 -17.81
CA SER A 232 28.65 1.71 -18.89
C SER A 232 27.17 2.13 -18.94
N LYS A 233 26.71 2.51 -20.14
CA LYS A 233 25.31 2.80 -20.47
C LYS A 233 24.49 1.52 -20.35
N ARG A 234 23.48 1.50 -19.45
CA ARG A 234 22.46 0.44 -19.44
C ARG A 234 21.06 1.05 -19.57
N LYS A 235 20.31 0.47 -20.50
CA LYS A 235 18.93 0.75 -20.94
C LYS A 235 17.97 0.94 -19.76
N ARG A 236 17.14 1.98 -19.89
CA ARG A 236 15.91 2.21 -19.12
C ARG A 236 14.98 1.03 -19.37
N SER A 237 14.65 0.28 -18.32
CA SER A 237 13.47 -0.59 -18.29
C SER A 237 12.44 0.12 -17.41
N ASP A 238 11.24 0.27 -17.95
CA ASP A 238 10.07 0.80 -17.27
C ASP A 238 9.87 0.09 -15.93
N PHE A 239 9.81 0.87 -14.85
CA PHE A 239 9.60 0.41 -13.50
C PHE A 239 8.14 0.64 -13.12
N GLU A 240 7.48 -0.45 -12.71
CA GLU A 240 6.14 -0.47 -12.14
C GLU A 240 6.11 0.39 -10.86
N GLU A 241 5.45 1.55 -10.93
CA GLU A 241 5.27 2.48 -9.81
C GLU A 241 4.09 2.12 -8.88
N ASP A 242 3.46 0.94 -9.06
CA ASP A 242 2.11 0.68 -8.53
C ASP A 242 2.04 -0.05 -7.17
N GLU A 243 3.14 -0.58 -6.62
CA GLU A 243 3.05 -1.34 -5.35
C GLU A 243 2.93 -0.45 -4.09
N SER A 244 3.30 0.84 -4.15
CA SER A 244 3.29 1.72 -2.96
C SER A 244 1.90 2.30 -2.63
N SER A 245 1.00 2.35 -3.62
CA SER A 245 -0.40 2.75 -3.47
C SER A 245 -1.23 1.65 -2.77
N SER A 246 -0.87 0.39 -3.00
CA SER A 246 -1.58 -0.78 -2.45
C SER A 246 -1.51 -0.90 -0.91
N ILE A 247 -0.50 -0.31 -0.26
CA ILE A 247 -0.32 -0.36 1.20
C ILE A 247 -1.43 0.43 1.93
N ILE A 248 -2.09 1.38 1.25
CA ILE A 248 -3.11 2.22 1.86
C ILE A 248 -4.45 2.18 1.11
N GLU A 249 -4.55 1.61 -0.09
CA GLU A 249 -5.86 1.38 -0.75
C GLU A 249 -6.76 0.35 -0.03
N ILE A 250 -6.21 -0.44 0.89
CA ILE A 250 -7.02 -1.24 1.84
C ILE A 250 -7.88 -0.31 2.75
N SER A 251 -7.54 0.98 2.85
CA SER A 251 -8.29 1.98 3.63
C SER A 251 -9.57 2.49 2.96
N SER A 252 -9.77 2.20 1.68
CA SER A 252 -10.89 2.69 0.88
C SER A 252 -11.81 1.59 0.35
N SER A 253 -11.39 0.31 0.38
CA SER A 253 -12.26 -0.81 -0.04
C SER A 253 -12.74 -1.71 1.11
N SER A 254 -12.52 -1.30 2.36
CA SER A 254 -13.08 -2.01 3.50
C SER A 254 -14.51 -1.52 3.74
N GLY A 255 -15.47 -2.10 3.01
CA GLY A 255 -16.82 -2.31 3.53
C GLY A 255 -16.73 -3.25 4.74
N ALA A 256 -16.19 -2.73 5.84
CA ALA A 256 -16.16 -3.40 7.12
C ALA A 256 -17.49 -3.07 7.79
N SER A 257 -18.47 -3.94 7.58
CA SER A 257 -19.62 -4.08 8.46
C SER A 257 -19.11 -4.30 9.88
N SER A 258 -19.16 -3.23 10.67
CA SER A 258 -19.15 -3.37 12.13
C SER A 258 -20.48 -4.02 12.52
N PRO A 259 -20.54 -4.81 13.61
CA PRO A 259 -21.81 -5.19 14.19
C PRO A 259 -22.40 -3.92 14.83
N ILE A 260 -23.15 -3.17 14.03
CA ILE A 260 -24.06 -2.13 14.51
C ILE A 260 -25.20 -2.87 15.21
N ARG A 261 -25.54 -2.43 16.42
CA ARG A 261 -26.79 -2.85 17.05
C ARG A 261 -27.92 -2.33 16.15
N VAL A 262 -28.65 -3.26 15.56
CA VAL A 262 -29.73 -2.97 14.61
C VAL A 262 -30.87 -2.35 15.40
N ASP A 263 -31.00 -1.04 15.31
CA ASP A 263 -32.29 -0.38 15.50
C ASP A 263 -33.05 -0.61 14.18
N GLU A 264 -34.14 -1.38 14.24
CA GLU A 264 -34.93 -1.84 13.09
C GLU A 264 -35.52 -0.67 12.26
N GLU A 265 -35.57 0.54 12.80
CA GLU A 265 -36.00 1.76 12.08
C GLU A 265 -34.97 2.28 11.05
N SER A 266 -33.70 1.87 11.12
CA SER A 266 -32.64 2.37 10.21
C SER A 266 -32.48 1.55 8.92
N ASP A 267 -32.99 0.32 8.89
CA ASP A 267 -32.83 -0.59 7.75
C ASP A 267 -33.75 -0.18 6.57
N GLU A 268 -34.93 0.38 6.84
CA GLU A 268 -35.87 0.83 5.79
C GLU A 268 -35.31 2.03 4.98
N GLU A 269 -34.62 2.96 5.64
CA GLU A 269 -34.05 4.15 4.98
C GLU A 269 -32.82 3.79 4.11
N VAL A 270 -32.00 2.84 4.58
CA VAL A 270 -30.85 2.32 3.83
C VAL A 270 -31.32 1.48 2.63
N GLU A 271 -32.38 0.69 2.78
CA GLU A 271 -32.96 -0.08 1.69
C GLU A 271 -33.60 0.81 0.61
N ALA A 272 -34.31 1.87 1.01
CA ALA A 272 -34.85 2.87 0.09
C ALA A 272 -33.75 3.56 -0.74
N GLY A 273 -32.63 3.90 -0.10
CA GLY A 273 -31.46 4.49 -0.79
C GLY A 273 -30.84 3.55 -1.83
N HIS A 274 -30.72 2.26 -1.53
CA HIS A 274 -30.21 1.26 -2.47
C HIS A 274 -31.14 1.06 -3.68
N VAL A 275 -32.45 1.06 -3.46
CA VAL A 275 -33.44 0.94 -4.54
C VAL A 275 -33.38 2.14 -5.47
N GLU A 276 -33.29 3.36 -4.94
CA GLU A 276 -33.23 4.56 -5.77
C GLU A 276 -31.92 4.65 -6.55
N TYR A 277 -30.80 4.27 -5.92
CA TYR A 277 -29.51 4.12 -6.62
C TYR A 277 -29.60 3.10 -7.76
N ALA A 278 -30.22 1.94 -7.53
CA ALA A 278 -30.38 0.91 -8.56
C ALA A 278 -31.26 1.40 -9.74
N LYS A 279 -32.33 2.15 -9.45
CA LYS A 279 -33.18 2.77 -10.48
C LYS A 279 -32.39 3.79 -11.31
N GLN A 280 -31.61 4.65 -10.66
CA GLN A 280 -30.78 5.63 -11.37
C GLN A 280 -29.73 4.94 -12.25
N LEU A 281 -29.04 3.94 -11.71
CA LEU A 281 -28.08 3.15 -12.47
C LEU A 281 -28.72 2.46 -13.68
N ALA A 282 -29.96 1.98 -13.55
CA ALA A 282 -30.71 1.41 -14.66
C ALA A 282 -31.08 2.46 -15.74
N ARG A 283 -31.38 3.71 -15.36
CA ARG A 283 -31.59 4.82 -16.32
C ARG A 283 -30.30 5.12 -17.08
N ASP A 284 -29.18 5.19 -16.38
CA ASP A 284 -27.86 5.47 -16.97
C ASP A 284 -27.43 4.37 -17.95
N PHE A 285 -27.68 3.09 -17.61
CA PHE A 285 -27.41 1.99 -18.53
C PHE A 285 -28.26 2.05 -19.81
N ARG A 286 -29.53 2.45 -19.72
CA ARG A 286 -30.38 2.64 -20.91
C ARG A 286 -29.89 3.80 -21.77
N ALA A 287 -29.54 4.93 -21.14
CA ALA A 287 -28.99 6.07 -21.87
C ALA A 287 -27.67 5.71 -22.57
N ALA A 288 -26.78 4.99 -21.88
CA ALA A 288 -25.53 4.50 -22.47
C ALA A 288 -25.77 3.52 -23.63
N ALA A 289 -26.76 2.63 -23.51
CA ALA A 289 -27.14 1.72 -24.58
C ALA A 289 -27.66 2.48 -25.81
N ALA A 290 -28.52 3.49 -25.62
CA ALA A 290 -29.03 4.32 -26.71
C ALA A 290 -27.90 5.04 -27.47
N VAL A 291 -26.92 5.62 -26.74
CA VAL A 291 -25.75 6.23 -27.36
C VAL A 291 -24.94 5.20 -28.16
N LEU A 292 -24.75 3.99 -27.61
CA LEU A 292 -24.02 2.94 -28.31
C LEU A 292 -24.75 2.50 -29.59
N GLU A 293 -26.07 2.38 -29.57
CA GLU A 293 -26.91 2.07 -30.74
C GLU A 293 -26.87 3.18 -31.80
N GLU A 294 -26.92 4.44 -31.39
CA GLU A 294 -26.81 5.61 -32.29
C GLU A 294 -25.44 5.63 -32.99
N GLN A 295 -24.35 5.42 -32.23
CA GLN A 295 -23.00 5.36 -32.78
C GLN A 295 -22.80 4.13 -33.67
N ALA A 296 -23.39 2.99 -33.31
CA ALA A 296 -23.35 1.76 -34.10
C ALA A 296 -24.11 1.91 -35.44
N SER A 297 -25.18 2.69 -35.46
CA SER A 297 -25.95 3.01 -36.67
C SER A 297 -25.16 3.88 -37.67
N ASN A 298 -24.13 4.60 -37.19
CA ASN A 298 -23.29 5.48 -38.01
C ASN A 298 -21.79 5.08 -37.99
N PRO A 299 -21.43 3.87 -38.44
CA PRO A 299 -20.09 3.31 -38.24
C PRO A 299 -18.98 4.07 -38.97
N LYS A 300 -19.31 4.79 -40.06
CA LYS A 300 -18.34 5.61 -40.81
C LYS A 300 -17.88 6.83 -40.01
N LYS A 301 -18.78 7.45 -39.23
CA LYS A 301 -18.48 8.63 -38.39
C LYS A 301 -17.90 8.21 -37.04
N ALA A 302 -18.36 7.09 -36.48
CA ALA A 302 -17.96 6.60 -35.15
C ALA A 302 -16.81 5.57 -35.15
N LYS A 303 -16.08 5.40 -36.28
CA LYS A 303 -15.12 4.30 -36.46
C LYS A 303 -14.05 4.19 -35.37
N LEU A 304 -13.48 5.31 -34.94
CA LEU A 304 -12.46 5.34 -33.88
C LEU A 304 -13.06 5.02 -32.51
N TRP A 305 -14.25 5.54 -32.23
CA TRP A 305 -14.94 5.29 -30.97
C TRP A 305 -15.35 3.83 -30.84
N LEU A 306 -15.98 3.24 -31.87
CA LEU A 306 -16.38 1.84 -31.91
C LEU A 306 -15.19 0.87 -31.78
N ARG A 307 -14.01 1.23 -32.32
CA ARG A 307 -12.77 0.45 -32.13
C ARG A 307 -12.30 0.41 -30.67
N SER A 308 -12.57 1.47 -29.90
CA SER A 308 -12.17 1.54 -28.48
C SER A 308 -13.11 0.76 -27.54
N VAL A 309 -14.33 0.44 -27.98
CA VAL A 309 -15.34 -0.23 -27.14
C VAL A 309 -14.87 -1.63 -26.67
N PRO A 310 -14.35 -2.51 -27.55
CA PRO A 310 -13.80 -3.80 -27.15
C PRO A 310 -12.56 -3.68 -26.24
N ASP A 311 -11.65 -2.75 -26.55
CA ASP A 311 -10.40 -2.56 -25.80
C ASP A 311 -10.66 -2.13 -24.36
N ARG A 312 -11.68 -1.30 -24.14
CA ARG A 312 -12.12 -0.84 -22.81
C ARG A 312 -12.97 -1.86 -22.07
N LYS A 313 -13.33 -2.99 -22.71
CA LYS A 313 -14.25 -4.01 -22.16
C LYS A 313 -15.58 -3.41 -21.67
N LEU A 314 -16.04 -2.34 -22.34
CA LEU A 314 -17.21 -1.59 -21.92
C LEU A 314 -18.46 -2.50 -22.04
N GLY A 315 -19.19 -2.66 -20.94
CA GLY A 315 -20.37 -3.53 -20.87
C GLY A 315 -20.09 -5.03 -20.70
N ALA A 316 -18.83 -5.47 -20.61
CA ALA A 316 -18.52 -6.91 -20.46
C ALA A 316 -19.11 -7.53 -19.17
N GLU A 317 -19.09 -6.79 -18.05
CA GLU A 317 -19.67 -7.26 -16.79
C GLU A 317 -21.21 -7.23 -16.82
N VAL A 318 -21.80 -6.20 -17.43
CA VAL A 318 -23.27 -6.10 -17.62
C VAL A 318 -23.78 -7.23 -18.52
N SER A 319 -23.08 -7.52 -19.62
CA SER A 319 -23.41 -8.62 -20.52
C SER A 319 -23.35 -9.98 -19.81
N LYS A 320 -22.31 -10.22 -19.00
CA LYS A 320 -22.21 -11.43 -18.17
C LYS A 320 -23.35 -11.51 -17.14
N MET A 321 -23.67 -10.41 -16.46
CA MET A 321 -24.79 -10.34 -15.52
C MET A 321 -26.12 -10.70 -16.19
N VAL A 322 -26.43 -10.10 -17.34
CA VAL A 322 -27.64 -10.42 -18.12
C VAL A 322 -27.65 -11.88 -18.57
N GLY A 323 -26.50 -12.43 -18.99
CA GLY A 323 -26.37 -13.83 -19.34
C GLY A 323 -26.62 -14.77 -18.15
N ASP A 324 -26.05 -14.46 -17.00
CA ASP A 324 -26.21 -15.21 -15.75
C ASP A 324 -27.69 -15.18 -15.28
N VAL A 325 -28.34 -14.00 -15.33
CA VAL A 325 -29.77 -13.84 -15.00
C VAL A 325 -30.66 -14.63 -15.98
N ARG A 326 -30.40 -14.55 -17.30
CA ARG A 326 -31.16 -15.34 -18.29
C ARG A 326 -30.98 -16.84 -18.08
N ARG A 327 -29.77 -17.29 -17.74
CA ARG A 327 -29.48 -18.69 -17.40
C ARG A 327 -30.26 -19.12 -16.16
N PHE A 328 -30.25 -18.29 -15.12
CA PHE A 328 -31.00 -18.53 -13.90
C PHE A 328 -32.51 -18.68 -14.18
N SER A 329 -33.10 -17.76 -14.94
CA SER A 329 -34.53 -17.81 -15.29
C SER A 329 -34.91 -19.06 -16.08
N LYS A 330 -34.02 -19.55 -16.98
CA LYS A 330 -34.23 -20.77 -17.78
C LYS A 330 -34.03 -22.07 -16.98
N SER A 331 -33.13 -22.09 -16.00
CA SER A 331 -32.78 -23.29 -15.24
C SER A 331 -33.77 -23.65 -14.12
N SER A 332 -34.94 -23.02 -14.09
CA SER A 332 -35.91 -23.04 -12.97
C SER A 332 -36.34 -24.42 -12.44
N ARG A 333 -36.10 -25.52 -13.17
CA ARG A 333 -36.43 -26.89 -12.73
C ARG A 333 -35.24 -27.69 -12.16
N ARG A 334 -34.00 -27.26 -12.38
CA ARG A 334 -32.80 -27.84 -11.77
C ARG A 334 -32.05 -26.71 -11.07
N ARG A 335 -32.15 -26.66 -9.74
CA ARG A 335 -31.33 -25.76 -8.94
C ARG A 335 -29.87 -26.18 -9.10
N GLU A 336 -29.12 -25.46 -9.93
CA GLU A 336 -27.67 -25.49 -9.86
C GLU A 336 -27.28 -25.04 -8.45
N THR A 337 -26.33 -25.74 -7.82
CA THR A 337 -25.91 -25.44 -6.46
C THR A 337 -25.42 -24.00 -6.38
N THR A 338 -26.08 -23.19 -5.55
CA THR A 338 -25.78 -21.77 -5.35
C THR A 338 -24.43 -21.53 -4.66
N TRP A 339 -23.78 -22.58 -4.18
CA TRP A 339 -22.47 -22.52 -3.53
C TRP A 339 -21.34 -22.78 -4.52
N ALA A 340 -20.61 -21.72 -4.87
CA ALA A 340 -19.44 -21.82 -5.74
C ALA A 340 -18.26 -22.51 -5.02
N ARG A 341 -17.62 -23.47 -5.71
CA ARG A 341 -16.36 -24.06 -5.21
C ARG A 341 -15.25 -23.02 -5.18
N LYS A 342 -14.38 -23.10 -4.17
CA LYS A 342 -13.22 -22.20 -4.04
C LYS A 342 -12.31 -22.32 -5.27
N GLY A 343 -12.11 -21.22 -5.98
CA GLY A 343 -11.26 -21.14 -7.18
C GLY A 343 -12.04 -21.07 -8.50
N ASP A 344 -13.34 -21.39 -8.50
CA ASP A 344 -14.19 -21.25 -9.68
C ASP A 344 -14.78 -19.83 -9.76
N LYS A 345 -14.07 -18.96 -10.47
CA LYS A 345 -14.48 -17.56 -10.66
C LYS A 345 -15.82 -17.43 -11.39
N GLN A 346 -16.18 -18.37 -12.26
CA GLN A 346 -17.41 -18.30 -13.02
C GLN A 346 -18.61 -18.63 -12.15
N SER A 347 -18.51 -19.70 -11.33
CA SER A 347 -19.55 -20.04 -10.36
C SER A 347 -19.71 -18.96 -9.30
N GLN A 348 -18.61 -18.37 -8.80
CA GLN A 348 -18.69 -17.27 -7.83
C GLN A 348 -19.41 -16.04 -8.41
N ARG A 349 -19.10 -15.69 -9.67
CA ARG A 349 -19.78 -14.60 -10.37
C ARG A 349 -21.27 -14.90 -10.55
N TYR A 350 -21.60 -16.10 -11.04
CA TYR A 350 -22.98 -16.53 -11.24
C TYR A 350 -23.78 -16.44 -9.95
N THR A 351 -23.26 -17.00 -8.84
CA THR A 351 -23.88 -16.90 -7.52
C THR A 351 -24.10 -15.44 -7.11
N ARG A 352 -23.09 -14.57 -7.25
CA ARG A 352 -23.22 -13.15 -6.89
C ARG A 352 -24.30 -12.43 -7.70
N ASN A 353 -24.45 -12.75 -8.98
CA ASN A 353 -25.40 -12.09 -9.88
C ASN A 353 -26.85 -12.59 -9.71
N THR A 354 -27.05 -13.74 -9.05
CA THR A 354 -28.36 -14.44 -9.00
C THR A 354 -28.88 -14.65 -7.59
N MET A 355 -28.03 -14.50 -6.56
CA MET A 355 -28.42 -14.61 -5.17
C MET A 355 -29.42 -13.50 -4.80
N GLY A 356 -30.57 -13.89 -4.25
CA GLY A 356 -31.63 -12.94 -3.86
C GLY A 356 -32.43 -12.37 -5.03
N LEU A 357 -32.19 -12.84 -6.27
CA LEU A 357 -32.96 -12.39 -7.43
C LEU A 357 -34.40 -12.92 -7.34
N TYR A 358 -35.34 -12.01 -7.12
CA TYR A 358 -36.76 -12.33 -7.20
C TYR A 358 -37.16 -12.50 -8.67
N LYS A 359 -37.76 -13.64 -9.00
CA LYS A 359 -38.39 -13.84 -10.30
C LYS A 359 -39.82 -13.30 -10.18
N ALA A 360 -40.11 -12.20 -10.87
CA ALA A 360 -41.49 -11.81 -11.07
C ALA A 360 -42.19 -12.95 -11.82
N ASP A 361 -43.28 -13.46 -11.26
CA ASP A 361 -44.07 -14.49 -11.92
C ASP A 361 -44.55 -13.94 -13.28
N GLU A 362 -44.30 -14.70 -14.35
CA GLU A 362 -44.65 -14.34 -15.74
C GLU A 362 -46.18 -14.28 -15.99
N ASN A 363 -47.00 -14.26 -14.94
CA ASN A 363 -48.46 -14.32 -14.99
C ASN A 363 -49.17 -13.03 -14.53
N VAL A 364 -48.47 -11.91 -14.33
CA VAL A 364 -49.14 -10.62 -14.06
C VAL A 364 -49.28 -9.86 -15.39
N PRO A 365 -50.51 -9.67 -15.93
CA PRO A 365 -50.71 -8.86 -17.13
C PRO A 365 -50.36 -7.39 -16.83
N PRO A 366 -49.82 -6.64 -17.81
CA PRO A 366 -49.51 -5.22 -17.63
C PRO A 366 -50.80 -4.41 -17.46
N GLU A 367 -50.87 -3.59 -16.41
CA GLU A 367 -51.82 -2.46 -16.28
C GLU A 367 -51.36 -1.25 -17.10
#